data_AF-A0A931T4S5-F1
#
_entry.id   AF-A0A931T4S5-F1
#
_cell.length_a   1.000
_cell.length_b   1.000
_cell.length_c   1.000
_cell.angle_alpha   90.00
_cell.angle_beta   90.00
_cell.angle_gamma   90.00
#
_symmetry.space_group_name_H-M   'P 1'
#
loop_
_entity.id
_entity.type
_entity.pdbx_description
1 polymer ?
#
loop_
_entity_poly.entity_id
_entity_poly.type
_entity_poly.pdbx_seq_one_letter_code
_entity_poly.pdbx_strand_id
1 'polypeptide(L)'
;MKRTWIVIGTVTLVAALAAAPFAWAHQQAKRHEMSPFMTLEKLRQLRTELDLTDAQLAELRAIRKETREANAAYRASLRDNFAEAGLALLANPDDIAKAEAILDRNEAAKKELRANVLDGVADAIKVLTPEQREKLTTVIDARKEGF
;
A
#
# COMPACT_ATOMS: atom_id res chain seq x y z
N MET A 1 45.93 -22.82 -8.93
CA MET A 1 45.32 -21.68 -8.22
C MET A 1 44.39 -20.80 -9.09
N LYS A 2 43.73 -21.34 -10.13
CA LYS A 2 42.79 -20.57 -11.00
C LYS A 2 41.31 -20.98 -10.86
N ARG A 3 41.03 -22.06 -10.11
CA ARG A 3 39.65 -22.60 -9.94
C ARG A 3 38.89 -21.99 -8.77
N THR A 4 39.58 -21.50 -7.74
CA THR A 4 38.95 -20.83 -6.58
C THR A 4 38.42 -19.44 -6.91
N TRP A 5 39.02 -18.73 -7.87
CA TRP A 5 38.57 -17.40 -8.29
C TRP A 5 37.25 -17.39 -9.06
N ILE A 6 36.95 -18.47 -9.80
CA ILE A 6 35.68 -18.59 -10.56
C ILE A 6 34.51 -18.86 -9.61
N VAL A 7 34.71 -19.68 -8.58
CA VAL A 7 33.66 -20.00 -7.59
C VAL A 7 33.28 -18.77 -6.77
N ILE A 8 34.26 -17.95 -6.36
CA ILE A 8 33.99 -16.72 -5.58
C ILE A 8 33.19 -15.72 -6.43
N GLY A 9 33.54 -15.53 -7.71
CA GLY A 9 32.83 -14.58 -8.58
C GLY A 9 31.37 -14.95 -8.90
N THR A 10 31.03 -16.24 -8.86
CA THR A 10 29.66 -16.70 -9.18
C THR A 10 28.73 -16.53 -7.96
N VAL A 11 29.25 -16.76 -6.75
CA VAL A 11 28.48 -16.58 -5.50
C VAL A 11 28.13 -15.11 -5.26
N THR A 12 29.04 -14.17 -5.56
CA THR A 12 28.74 -12.73 -5.41
C THR A 12 27.71 -12.22 -6.40
N LEU A 13 27.69 -12.76 -7.64
CA LEU A 13 26.71 -12.35 -8.65
C LEU A 13 25.29 -12.81 -8.30
N VAL A 14 25.14 -14.03 -7.78
CA VAL A 14 23.85 -14.57 -7.33
C VAL A 14 23.34 -13.82 -6.09
N ALA A 15 24.21 -13.51 -5.13
CA ALA A 15 23.83 -12.71 -3.95
C ALA A 15 23.41 -11.27 -4.33
N ALA A 16 24.06 -10.65 -5.31
CA ALA A 16 23.70 -9.32 -5.80
C ALA A 16 22.35 -9.30 -6.55
N LEU A 17 22.07 -10.33 -7.36
CA LEU A 17 20.77 -10.51 -8.03
C LEU A 17 19.64 -10.82 -7.04
N ALA A 18 19.92 -11.58 -5.98
CA ALA A 18 18.95 -11.86 -4.93
C ALA A 18 18.67 -10.62 -4.05
N ALA A 19 19.63 -9.73 -3.84
CA ALA A 19 19.44 -8.52 -3.03
C ALA A 19 18.79 -7.35 -3.79
N ALA A 20 18.91 -7.31 -5.12
CA ALA A 20 18.35 -6.22 -5.93
C ALA A 20 16.83 -6.05 -5.78
N PRO A 21 16.00 -7.11 -5.77
CA PRO A 21 14.57 -6.98 -5.51
C PRO A 21 14.23 -6.48 -4.10
N PHE A 22 15.03 -6.80 -3.08
CA PHE A 22 14.81 -6.32 -1.70
C PHE A 22 15.19 -4.85 -1.56
N ALA A 23 16.29 -4.41 -2.20
CA ALA A 23 16.67 -3.00 -2.26
C ALA A 23 15.62 -2.18 -3.03
N TRP A 24 15.10 -2.72 -4.13
CA TRP A 24 14.04 -2.09 -4.92
C TRP A 24 12.70 -2.08 -4.20
N ALA A 25 12.31 -3.17 -3.52
CA ALA A 25 11.11 -3.25 -2.68
C ALA A 25 11.20 -2.28 -1.49
N HIS A 26 12.38 -2.12 -0.86
CA HIS A 26 12.60 -1.15 0.21
C HIS A 26 12.56 0.30 -0.30
N GLN A 27 13.02 0.55 -1.53
CA GLN A 27 12.98 1.87 -2.16
C GLN A 27 11.59 2.23 -2.72
N GLN A 28 10.82 1.24 -3.20
CA GLN A 28 9.41 1.39 -3.56
C GLN A 28 8.52 1.55 -2.33
N ALA A 29 8.78 0.84 -1.23
CA ALA A 29 8.07 1.04 0.05
C ALA A 29 8.23 2.49 0.56
N LYS A 30 9.37 3.13 0.32
CA LYS A 30 9.58 4.57 0.63
C LYS A 30 8.95 5.53 -0.37
N ARG A 31 8.60 5.09 -1.59
CA ARG A 31 7.97 5.92 -2.64
C ARG A 31 6.46 5.67 -2.81
N HIS A 32 5.93 4.60 -2.23
CA HIS A 32 4.53 4.20 -2.35
C HIS A 32 3.86 3.89 -1.00
N GLU A 33 4.22 4.59 0.08
CA GLU A 33 3.22 4.93 1.11
C GLU A 33 2.26 6.02 0.58
N MET A 34 1.70 5.81 -0.61
CA MET A 34 0.38 6.33 -0.89
C MET A 34 -0.57 5.47 -0.07
N SER A 35 -0.71 5.79 1.22
CA SER A 35 -2.00 5.55 1.88
C SER A 35 -3.01 6.31 1.02
N PRO A 36 -3.92 5.63 0.30
CA PRO A 36 -4.96 6.32 -0.46
C PRO A 36 -5.89 7.10 0.48
N PHE A 37 -5.82 6.77 1.78
CA PHE A 37 -6.50 7.50 2.83
C PHE A 37 -5.72 8.71 3.31
N MET A 38 -6.39 9.85 3.19
CA MET A 38 -6.06 11.15 3.76
C MET A 38 -5.23 11.04 5.04
N THR A 39 -4.06 11.68 5.10
CA THR A 39 -3.37 11.93 6.37
C THR A 39 -4.25 12.79 7.29
N LEU A 40 -3.99 12.80 8.60
CA LEU A 40 -4.77 13.66 9.52
C LEU A 40 -4.68 15.14 9.12
N GLU A 41 -3.56 15.52 8.52
CA GLU A 41 -3.33 16.83 7.93
C GLU A 41 -4.20 17.10 6.70
N LYS A 42 -4.31 16.13 5.77
CA LYS A 42 -5.25 16.22 4.64
C LYS A 42 -6.71 16.34 5.10
N LEU A 43 -7.10 15.70 6.21
CA LEU A 43 -8.44 15.88 6.79
C LEU A 43 -8.68 17.30 7.32
N ARG A 44 -7.65 17.93 7.93
CA ARG A 44 -7.76 19.33 8.37
C ARG A 44 -7.87 20.28 7.18
N GLN A 45 -7.10 20.03 6.13
CA GLN A 45 -7.20 20.81 4.90
C GLN A 45 -8.59 20.67 4.25
N LEU A 46 -9.12 19.45 4.18
CA LEU A 46 -10.48 19.19 3.67
C LEU A 46 -11.58 19.80 4.53
N ARG A 47 -11.38 19.92 5.86
CA ARG A 47 -12.31 20.66 6.72
C ARG A 47 -12.48 22.09 6.23
N THR A 48 -11.38 22.79 5.96
CA THR A 48 -11.43 24.18 5.48
C THR A 48 -11.96 24.25 4.04
N GLU A 49 -11.52 23.34 3.18
CA GLU A 49 -11.94 23.32 1.77
C GLU A 49 -13.43 23.00 1.60
N LEU A 50 -13.98 22.07 2.39
CA LEU A 50 -15.39 21.64 2.27
C LEU A 50 -16.33 22.27 3.31
N ASP A 51 -15.81 23.17 4.15
CA ASP A 51 -16.55 23.76 5.26
C ASP A 51 -17.22 22.69 6.14
N LEU A 52 -16.44 21.69 6.56
CA LEU A 52 -16.96 20.58 7.35
C LEU A 52 -17.30 21.03 8.76
N THR A 53 -18.50 20.65 9.22
CA THR A 53 -18.90 20.81 10.61
C THR A 53 -18.03 19.95 11.53
N ASP A 54 -17.98 20.30 12.83
CA ASP A 54 -17.26 19.48 13.81
C ASP A 54 -17.85 18.07 13.94
N ALA A 55 -19.18 17.93 13.77
CA ALA A 55 -19.87 16.65 13.77
C ALA A 55 -19.43 15.78 12.58
N GLN A 56 -19.48 16.31 11.36
CA GLN A 56 -19.00 15.60 10.17
C GLN A 56 -17.53 15.23 10.28
N LEU A 57 -16.68 16.12 10.81
CA LEU A 57 -15.26 15.84 11.01
C LEU A 57 -15.04 14.71 12.02
N ALA A 58 -15.83 14.64 13.09
CA ALA A 58 -15.76 13.56 14.06
C ALA A 58 -16.16 12.22 13.43
N GLU A 59 -17.22 12.20 12.63
CA GLU A 59 -17.71 11.01 11.92
C GLU A 59 -16.69 10.50 10.89
N LEU A 60 -16.11 11.39 10.08
CA LEU A 60 -15.05 11.04 9.13
C LEU A 60 -13.80 10.45 9.83
N ARG A 61 -13.48 10.92 11.04
CA ARG A 61 -12.39 10.34 11.85
C ARG A 61 -12.75 8.95 12.35
N ALA A 62 -13.99 8.71 12.74
CA ALA A 62 -14.47 7.41 13.18
C ALA A 62 -14.41 6.39 12.02
N ILE A 63 -14.97 6.72 10.86
CA ILE A 63 -14.93 5.89 9.64
C ILE A 63 -13.49 5.54 9.27
N ARG A 64 -12.58 6.51 9.31
CA ARG A 64 -11.16 6.27 9.03
C ARG A 64 -10.53 5.32 10.05
N LYS A 65 -10.82 5.51 11.35
CA LYS A 65 -10.28 4.66 12.41
C LYS A 65 -10.74 3.22 12.21
N GLU A 66 -12.04 3.02 11.99
CA GLU A 66 -12.65 1.72 11.75
C GLU A 66 -12.07 1.05 10.50
N THR A 67 -12.01 1.77 9.38
CA THR A 67 -11.40 1.26 8.14
C THR A 67 -9.94 0.86 8.34
N ARG A 68 -9.19 1.62 9.16
CA ARG A 68 -7.79 1.29 9.48
C ARG A 68 -7.71 0.04 10.34
N GLU A 69 -8.56 -0.09 11.35
CA GLU A 69 -8.62 -1.24 12.26
C GLU A 69 -9.02 -2.52 11.51
N ALA A 70 -10.08 -2.46 10.70
CA ALA A 70 -10.52 -3.56 9.83
C ALA A 70 -9.41 -4.04 8.88
N ASN A 71 -8.58 -3.12 8.40
CA ASN A 71 -7.48 -3.43 7.49
C ASN A 71 -6.12 -3.69 8.17
N ALA A 72 -6.06 -3.78 9.50
CA ALA A 72 -4.79 -3.97 10.21
C ALA A 72 -4.09 -5.28 9.84
N ALA A 73 -4.84 -6.39 9.76
CA ALA A 73 -4.31 -7.70 9.40
C ALA A 73 -3.80 -7.73 7.96
N TYR A 74 -4.53 -7.16 7.01
CA TYR A 74 -4.11 -7.07 5.61
C TYR A 74 -2.85 -6.21 5.43
N ARG A 75 -2.73 -5.09 6.17
CA ARG A 75 -1.51 -4.27 6.13
C ARG A 75 -0.30 -4.99 6.72
N ALA A 76 -0.52 -5.74 7.80
CA ALA A 76 0.53 -6.54 8.42
C ALA A 76 1.00 -7.66 7.49
N SER A 77 0.07 -8.35 6.82
CA SER A 77 0.43 -9.38 5.84
C SER A 77 1.19 -8.76 4.68
N LEU A 78 0.73 -7.66 4.07
CA LEU A 78 1.33 -7.10 2.86
C LEU A 78 2.77 -6.57 2.99
N ARG A 79 3.29 -6.37 4.21
CA ARG A 79 4.59 -5.72 4.41
C ARG A 79 5.78 -6.57 3.96
N ASP A 80 5.70 -7.89 4.12
CA ASP A 80 6.88 -8.76 4.08
C ASP A 80 6.81 -9.85 2.99
N ASN A 81 5.83 -9.79 2.08
CA ASN A 81 5.52 -10.95 1.23
C ASN A 81 6.41 -11.12 -0.01
N PHE A 82 6.96 -10.02 -0.55
CA PHE A 82 7.96 -10.15 -1.62
C PHE A 82 9.27 -10.74 -1.05
N ALA A 83 9.60 -10.37 0.19
CA ALA A 83 10.72 -10.96 0.90
C ALA A 83 10.49 -12.45 1.17
N GLU A 84 9.27 -12.83 1.57
CA GLU A 84 8.90 -14.24 1.78
C GLU A 84 8.99 -15.07 0.49
N ALA A 85 8.51 -14.56 -0.65
CA ALA A 85 8.66 -15.22 -1.95
C ALA A 85 10.13 -15.37 -2.35
N GLY A 86 10.96 -14.33 -2.13
CA GLY A 86 12.40 -14.41 -2.37
C GLY A 86 13.11 -15.43 -1.46
N LEU A 87 12.73 -15.49 -0.18
CA LEU A 87 13.24 -16.51 0.75
C LEU A 87 12.84 -17.92 0.36
N ALA A 88 11.62 -18.11 -0.17
CA ALA A 88 11.17 -19.41 -0.68
C ALA A 88 12.05 -19.88 -1.85
N LEU A 89 12.36 -19.00 -2.80
CA LEU A 89 13.25 -19.31 -3.93
C LEU A 89 14.72 -19.49 -3.51
N LEU A 90 15.18 -18.77 -2.48
CA LEU A 90 16.51 -19.00 -1.91
C LEU A 90 16.62 -20.38 -1.24
N ALA A 91 15.54 -20.85 -0.61
CA ALA A 91 15.49 -22.18 0.01
C ALA A 91 15.36 -23.30 -1.02
N ASN A 92 14.58 -23.08 -2.08
CA ASN A 92 14.45 -24.00 -3.21
C ASN A 92 14.21 -23.24 -4.52
N PRO A 93 15.25 -23.05 -5.36
CA PRO A 93 15.13 -22.26 -6.59
C PRO A 93 14.16 -22.83 -7.63
N ASP A 94 13.90 -24.14 -7.60
CA ASP A 94 13.01 -24.81 -8.55
C ASP A 94 11.54 -24.77 -8.10
N ASP A 95 11.26 -24.36 -6.86
CA ASP A 95 9.92 -24.26 -6.30
C ASP A 95 9.27 -22.90 -6.60
N ILE A 96 9.17 -22.59 -7.89
CA ILE A 96 8.54 -21.36 -8.38
C ILE A 96 7.06 -21.33 -7.97
N ALA A 97 6.39 -22.49 -7.97
CA ALA A 97 4.99 -22.62 -7.59
C ALA A 97 4.71 -22.11 -6.16
N LYS A 98 5.62 -22.36 -5.21
CA LYS A 98 5.50 -21.83 -3.84
C LYS A 98 5.66 -20.31 -3.79
N ALA A 99 6.60 -19.75 -4.55
CA ALA A 99 6.77 -18.30 -4.64
C ALA A 99 5.56 -17.62 -5.28
N GLU A 100 5.00 -18.22 -6.34
CA GLU A 100 3.76 -17.76 -6.99
C GLU A 100 2.57 -17.81 -6.01
N ALA A 101 2.40 -18.91 -5.26
CA ALA A 101 1.33 -19.02 -4.28
C ALA A 101 1.40 -17.94 -3.19
N ILE A 102 2.61 -17.52 -2.78
CA ILE A 102 2.82 -16.39 -1.87
C ILE A 102 2.37 -15.08 -2.53
N LEU A 103 2.73 -14.86 -3.80
CA LEU A 103 2.32 -13.67 -4.54
C LEU A 103 0.80 -13.60 -4.76
N ASP A 104 0.14 -14.72 -5.09
CA ASP A 104 -1.30 -14.78 -5.31
C ASP A 104 -2.09 -14.47 -4.04
N ARG A 105 -1.64 -14.99 -2.89
CA ARG A 105 -2.21 -14.62 -1.59
C ARG A 105 -2.14 -13.11 -1.35
N ASN A 106 -1.10 -12.44 -1.84
CA ASN A 106 -0.96 -10.99 -1.70
C ASN A 106 -1.95 -10.23 -2.55
N GLU A 107 -2.15 -10.66 -3.79
CA GLU A 107 -3.12 -10.01 -4.66
C GLU A 107 -4.54 -10.14 -4.11
N ALA A 108 -4.89 -11.31 -3.55
CA ALA A 108 -6.15 -11.49 -2.83
C ALA A 108 -6.25 -10.53 -1.62
N ALA A 109 -5.22 -10.46 -0.77
CA ALA A 109 -5.21 -9.56 0.38
C ALA A 109 -5.27 -8.06 -0.01
N LYS A 110 -4.60 -7.66 -1.10
CA LYS A 110 -4.68 -6.31 -1.66
C LYS A 110 -6.09 -6.00 -2.14
N LYS A 111 -6.75 -6.96 -2.80
CA LYS A 111 -8.11 -6.80 -3.30
C LYS A 111 -9.08 -6.57 -2.15
N GLU A 112 -9.02 -7.38 -1.10
CA GLU A 112 -9.87 -7.22 0.10
C GLU A 112 -9.60 -5.90 0.81
N LEU A 113 -8.32 -5.53 0.98
CA LEU A 113 -7.97 -4.23 1.55
C LEU A 113 -8.57 -3.08 0.74
N ARG A 114 -8.48 -3.13 -0.59
CA ARG A 114 -9.04 -2.11 -1.49
C ARG A 114 -10.56 -2.06 -1.44
N ALA A 115 -11.23 -3.21 -1.32
CA ALA A 115 -12.68 -3.27 -1.17
C ALA A 115 -13.13 -2.56 0.13
N ASN A 116 -12.53 -2.92 1.27
CA ASN A 116 -12.82 -2.27 2.56
C ASN A 116 -12.53 -0.77 2.55
N VAL A 117 -11.49 -0.36 1.82
CA VAL A 117 -11.17 1.05 1.61
C VAL A 117 -12.28 1.76 0.84
N LEU A 118 -12.78 1.15 -0.23
CA LEU A 118 -13.88 1.71 -1.03
C LEU A 118 -15.16 1.84 -0.21
N ASP A 119 -15.46 0.86 0.64
CA ASP A 119 -16.62 0.92 1.53
C ASP A 119 -16.50 2.09 2.52
N GLY A 120 -15.35 2.24 3.17
CA GLY A 120 -15.09 3.38 4.06
C GLY A 120 -15.13 4.73 3.33
N VAL A 121 -14.72 4.79 2.06
CA VAL A 121 -14.88 5.99 1.23
C VAL A 121 -16.34 6.27 0.92
N ALA A 122 -17.12 5.24 0.56
CA ALA A 122 -18.55 5.38 0.31
C ALA A 122 -19.29 5.91 1.53
N ASP A 123 -18.96 5.41 2.72
CA ASP A 123 -19.53 5.90 3.98
C ASP A 123 -19.11 7.34 4.28
N ALA A 124 -17.83 7.68 4.06
CA ALA A 124 -17.36 9.05 4.21
C ALA A 124 -18.09 10.04 3.27
N ILE A 125 -18.41 9.63 2.03
CA ILE A 125 -19.15 10.45 1.06
C ILE A 125 -20.60 10.69 1.50
N LYS A 126 -21.22 9.74 2.22
CA LYS A 126 -22.59 9.89 2.77
C LYS A 126 -22.68 10.95 3.87
N VAL A 127 -21.59 11.19 4.60
CA VAL A 127 -21.51 12.23 5.65
C VAL A 127 -21.57 13.64 5.06
N LEU A 128 -21.17 13.79 3.79
CA LEU A 128 -21.13 15.08 3.10
C LEU A 128 -22.51 15.47 2.56
N THR A 129 -22.79 16.77 2.51
CA THR A 129 -23.97 17.28 1.78
C THR A 129 -23.78 17.16 0.27
N PRO A 130 -24.85 17.27 -0.55
CA PRO A 130 -24.73 17.30 -2.00
C PRO A 130 -23.73 18.35 -2.50
N GLU A 131 -23.77 19.56 -1.94
CA GLU A 131 -22.90 20.68 -2.32
C GLU A 131 -21.44 20.40 -1.94
N GLN A 132 -21.20 19.78 -0.78
CA GLN A 132 -19.87 19.36 -0.34
C GLN A 132 -19.29 18.26 -1.24
N ARG A 133 -20.12 17.34 -1.74
CA ARG A 133 -19.69 16.31 -2.71
C ARG A 133 -19.31 16.90 -4.06
N GLU A 134 -20.05 17.89 -4.53
CA GLU A 134 -19.72 18.63 -5.75
C GLU A 134 -18.37 19.35 -5.60
N LYS A 135 -18.20 20.08 -4.50
CA LYS A 135 -16.93 20.77 -4.19
C LYS A 135 -15.76 19.80 -4.04
N LEU A 136 -15.98 18.63 -3.43
CA LEU A 136 -14.97 17.58 -3.33
C LEU A 136 -14.52 17.10 -4.72
N THR A 137 -15.45 16.99 -5.68
CA THR A 137 -15.12 16.60 -7.06
C THR A 137 -14.18 17.63 -7.69
N THR A 138 -14.49 18.92 -7.57
CA THR A 138 -13.63 20.01 -8.06
C THR A 138 -12.24 19.99 -7.42
N VAL A 139 -12.16 19.76 -6.10
CA VAL A 139 -10.88 19.65 -5.37
C VAL A 139 -10.05 18.46 -5.88
N ILE A 140 -10.70 17.33 -6.17
CA ILE A 140 -10.02 16.14 -6.70
C ILE A 140 -9.48 16.42 -8.11
N ASP A 141 -10.27 17.02 -8.98
CA ASP A 141 -9.86 17.28 -10.37
C ASP A 141 -8.73 18.32 -10.45
N ALA A 142 -8.82 19.41 -9.68
CA ALA A 142 -7.74 20.39 -9.59
C ALA A 142 -6.41 19.77 -9.10
N ARG A 143 -6.47 18.75 -8.25
CA ARG A 143 -5.27 18.03 -7.79
C ARG A 143 -4.71 17.06 -8.83
N LYS A 144 -5.53 16.53 -9.75
CA LYS A 144 -5.04 15.67 -10.83
C LYS A 144 -4.23 16.45 -11.86
N GLU A 145 -4.62 17.71 -12.12
CA GLU A 145 -3.96 18.58 -13.10
C GLU A 145 -2.62 19.18 -12.62
N GLY A 146 -2.35 19.10 -11.31
CA GLY A 146 -1.12 19.60 -10.69
C GLY A 146 0.04 18.59 -10.57
N PHE A 147 -0.13 17.37 -11.10
CA PHE A 147 0.89 16.32 -11.19
C PHE A 147 1.26 16.06 -12.65
#